data_AF-A0AAQ1ASZ2-F1
#
_entry.id   AF-A0AAQ1ASZ2-F1
#
_cell.length_a   1.000
_cell.length_b   1.000
_cell.length_c   1.000
_cell.angle_alpha   90.00
_cell.angle_beta   90.00
_cell.angle_gamma   90.00
#
_symmetry.space_group_name_H-M   'P 1'
#
loop_
_entity.id
_entity.type
_entity.pdbx_description
1 polymer ?
#
loop_
_entity_poly.entity_id
_entity_poly.type
_entity_poly.pdbx_seq_one_letter_code
_entity_poly.pdbx_strand_id
1 'polypeptide(L)'
;MCANFKPLKREHSYQLDLLEPTFDYKSDVYPSDDCPIILSHQNEWEWRKVKFGMLPPYAKEVSFKYATYNARTETVDHKRSFKHAWSNDQFGLVPVEAIYEPKYINGKAHWYGIFRQDGKPFTLAAIYEETIIDEQKVRTMSLLTINADRHSFMKHFHKPDDEKRSIIVIPDHLRNDWLNCKHTDAPDFFLDMPLNEFTSLPKAEMNKSKNS
;
A
#
# COMPACT_ATOMS: atom_id res chain seq x y z
N MET A 1 9.61 -4.02 -5.57
CA MET A 1 8.34 -3.97 -4.82
C MET A 1 8.34 -2.72 -3.96
N CYS A 2 7.20 -2.03 -3.81
CA CYS A 2 7.08 -0.79 -3.03
C CYS A 2 7.31 -1.06 -1.54
N ALA A 3 8.46 -0.63 -1.01
CA ALA A 3 8.81 -0.77 0.40
C ALA A 3 8.72 0.55 1.17
N ASN A 4 8.36 1.65 0.53
CA ASN A 4 8.33 2.96 1.17
C ASN A 4 7.21 3.83 0.60
N PHE A 5 6.43 4.45 1.47
CA PHE A 5 5.39 5.39 1.08
C PHE A 5 5.24 6.52 2.10
N LYS A 6 4.64 7.61 1.63
CA LYS A 6 4.23 8.77 2.43
C LYS A 6 2.72 8.66 2.66
N PRO A 7 2.25 8.30 3.87
CA PRO A 7 0.83 8.20 4.14
C PRO A 7 0.15 9.57 4.02
N LEU A 8 -1.17 9.55 3.82
CA LEU A 8 -2.00 10.75 3.94
C LEU A 8 -1.80 11.39 5.31
N LYS A 9 -1.52 12.69 5.35
CA LYS A 9 -1.44 13.41 6.62
C LYS A 9 -2.80 13.42 7.32
N ARG A 10 -2.78 13.39 8.65
CA ARG A 10 -4.00 13.32 9.48
C ARG A 10 -4.94 14.48 9.14
N GLU A 11 -4.40 15.69 9.07
CA GLU A 11 -5.14 16.91 8.76
C GLU A 11 -5.72 16.95 7.33
N HIS A 12 -5.31 16.04 6.45
CA HIS A 12 -5.80 15.93 5.07
C HIS A 12 -6.88 14.85 4.90
N SER A 13 -7.33 14.21 5.98
CA SER A 13 -8.36 13.14 5.94
C SER A 13 -9.68 13.59 5.32
N TYR A 14 -10.01 14.89 5.41
CA TYR A 14 -11.18 15.48 4.77
C TYR A 14 -11.20 15.31 3.25
N GLN A 15 -10.05 15.10 2.59
CA GLN A 15 -9.98 14.83 1.15
C GLN A 15 -10.53 13.45 0.78
N LEU A 16 -10.78 12.60 1.77
CA LEU A 16 -11.45 11.30 1.64
C LEU A 16 -12.82 11.29 2.33
N ASP A 17 -13.36 12.45 2.69
CA ASP A 17 -14.61 12.58 3.46
C ASP A 17 -14.57 11.85 4.82
N LEU A 18 -13.38 11.77 5.44
CA LEU A 18 -13.17 11.14 6.74
C LEU A 18 -12.72 12.13 7.80
N LEU A 19 -13.11 11.84 9.04
CA LEU A 19 -12.51 12.46 10.22
C LEU A 19 -11.04 12.06 10.36
N GLU A 20 -10.27 12.86 11.08
CA GLU A 20 -8.87 12.54 11.34
C GLU A 20 -8.74 11.25 12.19
N PRO A 21 -7.74 10.40 11.91
CA PRO A 21 -7.44 9.26 12.77
C PRO A 21 -7.00 9.72 14.15
N THR A 22 -7.36 8.95 15.18
CA THR A 22 -7.08 9.23 16.60
C THR A 22 -5.72 8.71 17.07
N PHE A 23 -4.86 8.30 16.15
CA PHE A 23 -3.54 7.74 16.43
C PHE A 23 -2.49 8.36 15.50
N ASP A 24 -1.25 8.40 15.98
CA ASP A 24 -0.12 8.91 15.21
C ASP A 24 0.53 7.84 14.34
N TYR A 25 1.16 8.30 13.27
CA TYR A 25 1.96 7.49 12.35
C TYR A 25 3.03 8.36 11.69
N LYS A 26 4.09 7.71 11.20
CA LYS A 26 5.22 8.40 10.57
C LYS A 26 4.80 9.03 9.25
N SER A 27 5.47 10.11 8.86
CA SER A 27 5.31 10.75 7.55
C SER A 27 6.13 10.08 6.43
N ASP A 28 7.00 9.13 6.78
CA ASP A 28 7.76 8.29 5.86
C ASP A 28 7.74 6.85 6.43
N VAL A 29 6.97 5.97 5.81
CA VAL A 29 6.67 4.62 6.32
C VAL A 29 7.53 3.59 5.58
N TYR A 30 8.17 2.71 6.35
CA TYR A 30 8.98 1.58 5.87
C TYR A 30 8.43 0.25 6.42
N PRO A 31 8.87 -0.93 5.94
CA PRO A 31 8.41 -2.19 6.47
C PRO A 31 8.67 -2.25 7.99
N SER A 32 7.76 -2.90 8.72
CA SER A 32 7.63 -2.96 10.18
C SER A 32 7.08 -1.72 10.90
N ASP A 33 7.01 -0.57 10.24
CA ASP A 33 6.43 0.63 10.84
C ASP A 33 4.91 0.51 11.02
N ASP A 34 4.40 1.23 12.02
CA ASP A 34 2.97 1.48 12.15
C ASP A 34 2.51 2.51 11.10
N CYS A 35 1.37 2.25 10.47
CA CYS A 35 0.80 3.06 9.42
C CYS A 35 -0.75 3.03 9.46
N PRO A 36 -1.41 4.02 8.84
CA PRO A 36 -2.87 4.06 8.76
C PRO A 36 -3.36 3.18 7.61
N ILE A 37 -4.48 2.49 7.83
CA ILE A 37 -5.27 1.80 6.81
C ILE A 37 -6.74 2.14 7.05
N ILE A 38 -7.54 2.21 5.98
CA ILE A 38 -8.99 2.28 6.03
C ILE A 38 -9.53 0.87 5.81
N LEU A 39 -10.40 0.42 6.71
CA LEU A 39 -11.15 -0.83 6.58
C LEU A 39 -12.65 -0.52 6.54
N SER A 40 -13.45 -1.43 5.99
CA SER A 40 -14.91 -1.37 6.11
C SER A 40 -15.37 -2.18 7.33
N HIS A 41 -16.20 -1.57 8.18
CA HIS A 41 -16.94 -2.27 9.23
C HIS A 41 -18.41 -1.85 9.14
N GLN A 42 -19.31 -2.82 8.91
CA GLN A 42 -20.75 -2.54 8.74
C GLN A 42 -21.05 -1.47 7.66
N ASN A 43 -20.28 -1.48 6.56
CA ASN A 43 -20.32 -0.48 5.48
C ASN A 43 -19.87 0.94 5.87
N GLU A 44 -19.27 1.12 7.05
CA GLU A 44 -18.63 2.36 7.45
C GLU A 44 -17.11 2.26 7.33
N TRP A 45 -16.48 3.34 6.88
CA TRP A 45 -15.03 3.40 6.72
C TRP A 45 -14.37 3.82 8.02
N GLU A 46 -13.43 3.01 8.49
CA GLU A 46 -12.78 3.24 9.76
C GLU A 46 -11.26 3.22 9.62
N TRP A 47 -10.62 4.22 10.22
CA TRP A 47 -9.18 4.21 10.40
C TRP A 47 -8.75 3.11 11.36
N ARG A 48 -7.70 2.39 10.98
CA ARG A 48 -7.00 1.44 11.85
C ARG A 48 -5.49 1.66 11.76
N LYS A 49 -4.83 1.52 12.91
CA LYS A 49 -3.37 1.42 12.99
C LYS A 49 -2.97 -0.02 12.71
N VAL A 50 -2.02 -0.21 11.80
CA VAL A 50 -1.49 -1.52 11.39
C VAL A 50 0.01 -1.49 11.17
N LYS A 51 0.66 -2.65 11.27
CA LYS A 51 2.07 -2.80 10.89
C LYS A 51 2.24 -3.13 9.41
N PHE A 52 3.16 -2.45 8.73
CA PHE A 52 3.46 -2.69 7.32
C PHE A 52 4.36 -3.92 7.14
N GLY A 53 3.75 -5.06 6.78
CA GLY A 53 4.40 -6.37 6.76
C GLY A 53 3.47 -7.41 7.35
N MET A 54 2.99 -8.35 6.53
CA MET A 54 1.99 -9.33 6.98
C MET A 54 2.57 -10.38 7.92
N LEU A 55 1.91 -10.61 9.04
CA LEU A 55 2.11 -11.79 9.88
C LEU A 55 1.00 -12.80 9.59
N PRO A 56 1.31 -14.10 9.46
CA PRO A 56 0.27 -15.11 9.33
C PRO A 56 -0.54 -15.23 10.65
N PRO A 57 -1.77 -15.75 10.61
CA PRO A 57 -2.66 -15.82 11.77
C PRO A 57 -2.16 -16.73 12.91
N TYR A 58 -1.14 -17.56 12.64
CA TYR A 58 -0.50 -18.46 13.62
C TYR A 58 0.84 -17.90 14.15
N ALA A 59 1.15 -16.64 13.87
CA ALA A 59 2.37 -16.01 14.38
C ALA A 59 2.37 -15.95 15.91
N LYS A 60 3.50 -16.32 16.52
CA LYS A 60 3.70 -16.30 17.99
C LYS A 60 4.50 -15.10 18.46
N GLU A 61 5.16 -14.39 17.55
CA GLU A 61 5.98 -13.22 17.82
C GLU A 61 5.80 -12.21 16.68
N VAL A 62 5.96 -10.92 16.98
CA VAL A 62 6.01 -9.87 15.96
C VAL A 62 7.39 -9.92 15.29
N SER A 63 7.47 -10.63 14.17
CA SER A 63 8.74 -10.83 13.45
C SER A 63 8.58 -10.67 11.94
N PHE A 64 9.22 -9.65 11.38
CA PHE A 64 9.20 -9.34 9.95
C PHE A 64 10.44 -9.89 9.23
N LYS A 65 10.87 -11.10 9.60
CA LYS A 65 12.03 -11.80 8.99
C LYS A 65 11.84 -12.05 7.48
N TYR A 66 10.59 -12.07 7.01
CA TYR A 66 10.23 -12.26 5.62
C TYR A 66 9.69 -10.96 5.01
N ALA A 67 9.96 -10.76 3.71
CA ALA A 67 9.48 -9.60 2.95
C ALA A 67 7.98 -9.72 2.61
N THR A 68 7.10 -9.73 3.62
CA THR A 68 5.64 -9.88 3.48
C THR A 68 4.89 -8.54 3.45
N TYR A 69 5.61 -7.43 3.25
CA TYR A 69 5.03 -6.09 3.11
C TYR A 69 4.32 -5.91 1.75
N ASN A 70 4.65 -6.72 0.74
CA ASN A 70 3.88 -6.79 -0.51
C ASN A 70 3.43 -8.22 -0.81
N ALA A 71 2.20 -8.35 -1.30
CA ALA A 71 1.61 -9.58 -1.78
C ALA A 71 1.44 -9.51 -3.30
N ARG A 72 1.90 -10.55 -4.00
CA ARG A 72 1.73 -10.68 -5.45
C ARG A 72 0.35 -11.24 -5.74
N THR A 73 -0.46 -10.55 -6.54
CA THR A 73 -1.82 -10.99 -6.88
C THR A 73 -1.86 -12.37 -7.52
N GLU A 74 -0.81 -12.78 -8.24
CA GLU A 74 -0.71 -14.10 -8.88
C GLU A 74 -0.53 -15.25 -7.88
N THR A 75 -0.21 -14.95 -6.61
CA THR A 75 0.06 -15.97 -5.60
C THR A 75 -0.59 -15.73 -4.24
N VAL A 76 -1.37 -14.66 -4.11
CA VAL A 76 -1.95 -14.20 -2.84
C VAL A 76 -2.93 -15.22 -2.26
N ASP A 77 -3.59 -15.99 -3.12
CA ASP A 77 -4.61 -16.99 -2.81
C ASP A 77 -4.04 -18.28 -2.19
N HIS A 78 -2.78 -18.63 -2.46
CA HIS A 78 -2.19 -19.90 -2.00
C HIS A 78 -0.94 -19.74 -1.14
N LYS A 79 -0.28 -18.58 -1.14
CA LYS A 79 0.87 -18.33 -0.26
C LYS A 79 0.43 -18.29 1.20
N ARG A 80 1.09 -19.10 2.04
CA ARG A 80 0.74 -19.28 3.46
C ARG A 80 0.64 -17.96 4.25
N SER A 81 1.45 -16.96 3.89
CA SER A 81 1.45 -15.65 4.54
C SER A 81 0.21 -14.79 4.22
N PHE A 82 -0.51 -15.06 3.13
CA PHE A 82 -1.56 -14.18 2.61
C PHE A 82 -2.90 -14.87 2.41
N LYS A 83 -2.90 -16.19 2.18
CA LYS A 83 -4.09 -16.95 1.78
C LYS A 83 -5.28 -16.80 2.73
N HIS A 84 -5.03 -16.68 4.03
CA HIS A 84 -6.09 -16.55 5.03
C HIS A 84 -6.79 -15.19 4.91
N ALA A 85 -6.02 -14.10 4.99
CA ALA A 85 -6.50 -12.75 4.71
C ALA A 85 -7.26 -12.65 3.37
N TRP A 86 -6.70 -13.25 2.32
CA TRP A 86 -7.35 -13.28 1.00
C TRP A 86 -8.71 -14.01 1.04
N SER A 87 -8.75 -15.26 1.53
CA SER A 87 -9.98 -16.07 1.55
C SER A 87 -11.10 -15.52 2.43
N ASN A 88 -10.77 -14.65 3.38
CA ASN A 88 -11.72 -13.99 4.29
C ASN A 88 -12.10 -12.58 3.84
N ASP A 89 -11.78 -12.20 2.61
CA ASP A 89 -12.11 -10.88 2.05
C ASP A 89 -11.54 -9.71 2.89
N GLN A 90 -10.38 -9.90 3.53
CA GLN A 90 -9.77 -8.92 4.44
C GLN A 90 -9.06 -7.81 3.65
N PHE A 91 -9.84 -7.00 2.94
CA PHE A 91 -9.38 -5.89 2.11
C PHE A 91 -9.30 -4.57 2.88
N GLY A 92 -8.33 -3.75 2.49
CA GLY A 92 -8.15 -2.41 3.03
C GLY A 92 -7.61 -1.43 1.99
N LEU A 93 -7.77 -0.15 2.28
CA LEU A 93 -7.19 0.94 1.50
C LEU A 93 -6.09 1.61 2.32
N VAL A 94 -4.94 1.86 1.72
CA VAL A 94 -3.87 2.65 2.35
C VAL A 94 -3.80 4.01 1.66
N PRO A 95 -4.31 5.09 2.30
CA PRO A 95 -4.19 6.44 1.76
C PRO A 95 -2.77 6.95 1.80
N VAL A 96 -2.30 7.46 0.66
CA VAL A 96 -0.95 7.97 0.49
C VAL A 96 -0.95 9.29 -0.27
N GLU A 97 0.04 10.13 0.01
CA GLU A 97 0.37 11.29 -0.82
C GLU A 97 1.41 10.92 -1.88
N ALA A 98 2.25 9.92 -1.61
CA ALA A 98 3.23 9.41 -2.55
C ALA A 98 3.66 7.98 -2.18
N ILE A 99 4.11 7.23 -3.18
CA ILE A 99 4.93 6.02 -2.98
C ILE A 99 6.35 6.32 -3.43
N TYR A 100 7.33 5.59 -2.92
CA TYR A 100 8.73 5.78 -3.31
C TYR A 100 9.31 4.50 -3.89
N GLU A 101 9.89 4.64 -5.09
CA GLU A 101 10.47 3.52 -5.83
C GLU A 101 11.87 3.88 -6.33
N PRO A 102 12.83 2.94 -6.29
CA PRO A 102 14.16 3.18 -6.82
C PRO A 102 14.12 3.13 -8.35
N LYS A 103 14.67 4.15 -9.00
CA LYS A 103 14.99 4.18 -10.42
C LYS A 103 16.49 3.99 -10.60
N TYR A 104 16.90 3.04 -11.43
CA TYR A 104 18.32 2.77 -11.66
C TYR A 104 18.83 3.60 -12.83
N ILE A 105 19.79 4.49 -12.56
CA ILE A 105 20.43 5.37 -13.54
C ILE A 105 21.94 5.12 -13.45
N ASN A 106 22.56 4.76 -14.57
CA ASN A 106 23.99 4.43 -14.64
C ASN A 106 24.42 3.40 -13.57
N GLY A 107 23.59 2.36 -13.36
CA GLY A 107 23.84 1.28 -12.40
C GLY A 107 23.62 1.63 -10.92
N LYS A 108 23.22 2.87 -10.59
CA LYS A 108 22.98 3.31 -9.21
C LYS A 108 21.49 3.52 -8.94
N ALA A 109 21.06 3.21 -7.72
CA ALA A 109 19.70 3.45 -7.28
C ALA A 109 19.49 4.93 -6.92
N HIS A 110 18.48 5.54 -7.54
CA HIS A 110 17.99 6.87 -7.21
C HIS A 110 16.55 6.76 -6.74
N TRP A 111 16.24 7.24 -5.55
CA TRP A 111 14.87 7.18 -5.03
C TRP A 111 14.01 8.27 -5.65
N TYR A 112 12.89 7.88 -6.23
CA TYR A 112 11.87 8.77 -6.79
C TYR A 112 10.60 8.61 -5.98
N GLY A 113 9.89 9.71 -5.74
CA GLY A 113 8.51 9.64 -5.30
C GLY A 113 7.57 9.73 -6.49
N ILE A 114 6.55 8.89 -6.46
CA ILE A 114 5.47 8.80 -7.44
C ILE A 114 4.19 9.28 -6.75
N PHE A 115 3.53 10.25 -7.36
CA PHE A 115 2.39 10.96 -6.79
C PHE A 115 1.44 11.44 -7.89
N ARG A 116 0.21 11.81 -7.53
CA ARG A 116 -0.76 12.33 -8.49
C ARG A 116 -0.37 13.72 -8.98
N GLN A 117 -0.53 13.97 -10.28
CA GLN A 117 -0.23 15.26 -10.91
C GLN A 117 -1.13 16.40 -10.39
N ASP A 118 -2.35 16.07 -9.98
CA ASP A 118 -3.32 17.02 -9.41
C ASP A 118 -3.05 17.36 -7.93
N GLY A 119 -2.02 16.77 -7.32
CA GLY A 119 -1.65 16.98 -5.92
C GLY A 119 -2.57 16.33 -4.89
N LYS A 120 -3.61 15.60 -5.33
CA LYS A 120 -4.53 14.90 -4.43
C LYS A 120 -3.89 13.62 -3.89
N PRO A 121 -4.36 13.10 -2.74
CA PRO A 121 -3.98 11.78 -2.29
C PRO A 121 -4.63 10.68 -3.14
N PHE A 122 -4.11 9.47 -3.00
CA PHE A 122 -4.64 8.27 -3.63
C PHE A 122 -4.61 7.10 -2.67
N THR A 123 -5.33 6.04 -3.01
CA THR A 123 -5.49 4.86 -2.15
C THR A 123 -4.89 3.62 -2.79
N LEU A 124 -4.05 2.92 -2.04
CA LEU A 124 -3.45 1.66 -2.46
C LEU A 124 -4.30 0.47 -2.02
N ALA A 125 -4.41 -0.55 -2.87
CA ALA A 125 -5.05 -1.82 -2.50
C ALA A 125 -4.16 -2.59 -1.52
N ALA A 126 -4.73 -3.00 -0.39
CA ALA A 126 -4.05 -3.82 0.61
C ALA A 126 -4.94 -4.96 1.08
N ILE A 127 -4.29 -5.97 1.64
CA ILE A 127 -4.93 -6.98 2.50
C ILE A 127 -4.42 -6.81 3.93
N TYR A 128 -5.22 -7.19 4.91
CA TYR A 128 -4.83 -7.15 6.32
C TYR A 128 -5.06 -8.50 7.02
N GLU A 129 -4.32 -8.71 8.10
CA GLU A 129 -4.50 -9.85 9.00
C GLU A 129 -4.57 -9.38 10.45
N GLU A 130 -5.36 -10.06 11.26
CA GLU A 130 -5.41 -9.90 12.71
C GLU A 130 -4.94 -11.19 13.39
N THR A 131 -4.02 -11.05 14.34
CA THR A 131 -3.59 -12.16 15.20
C THR A 131 -3.52 -11.69 16.65
N ILE A 132 -3.48 -12.64 17.60
CA ILE A 132 -3.23 -12.37 19.02
C ILE A 132 -1.81 -12.81 19.33
N ILE A 133 -0.99 -11.88 19.82
CA ILE A 133 0.38 -12.13 20.28
C ILE A 133 0.48 -11.53 21.68
N ASP A 134 0.92 -12.33 22.65
CA ASP A 134 1.01 -11.91 24.06
C ASP A 134 -0.27 -11.24 24.58
N GLU A 135 -1.42 -11.86 24.30
CA GLU A 135 -2.77 -11.38 24.65
C GLU A 135 -3.18 -10.04 24.00
N GLN A 136 -2.36 -9.49 23.11
CA GLN A 136 -2.63 -8.27 22.39
C GLN A 136 -3.04 -8.54 20.96
N LYS A 137 -4.09 -7.85 20.50
CA LYS A 137 -4.45 -7.83 19.09
C LYS A 137 -3.38 -7.10 18.29
N VAL A 138 -2.74 -7.81 17.37
CA VAL A 138 -1.80 -7.27 16.40
C VAL A 138 -2.45 -7.30 15.03
N ARG A 139 -2.55 -6.13 14.40
CA ARG A 139 -3.02 -6.00 13.02
C ARG A 139 -1.86 -5.68 12.10
N THR A 140 -1.76 -6.43 11.01
CA THR A 140 -0.71 -6.30 10.01
C THR A 140 -1.29 -6.19 8.62
N MET A 141 -0.55 -5.63 7.67
CA MET A 141 -1.02 -5.47 6.30
C MET A 141 0.05 -5.78 5.25
N SER A 142 -0.40 -6.03 4.04
CA SER A 142 0.42 -6.16 2.83
C SER A 142 -0.20 -5.36 1.69
N LEU A 143 0.61 -4.62 0.95
CA LEU A 143 0.17 -3.97 -0.28
C LEU A 143 0.06 -5.01 -1.40
N LEU A 144 -1.05 -4.99 -2.14
CA LEU A 144 -1.18 -5.83 -3.32
C LEU A 144 -0.38 -5.24 -4.48
N THR A 145 0.26 -6.13 -5.23
CA THR A 145 1.06 -5.76 -6.40
C THR A 145 0.72 -6.61 -7.60
N ILE A 146 0.85 -6.01 -8.78
CA ILE A 146 0.72 -6.65 -10.10
C ILE A 146 2.03 -6.55 -10.88
N ASN A 147 2.20 -7.41 -11.89
CA ASN A 147 3.33 -7.30 -12.82
C ASN A 147 3.27 -5.97 -13.57
N ALA A 148 4.43 -5.34 -13.78
CA ALA A 148 4.54 -4.05 -14.44
C ALA A 148 5.62 -4.06 -15.54
N ASP A 149 6.04 -5.22 -16.04
CA ASP A 149 7.12 -5.31 -17.05
C ASP A 149 6.73 -4.58 -18.35
N ARG A 150 5.43 -4.61 -18.68
CA ARG A 150 4.87 -3.96 -19.87
C ARG A 150 4.26 -2.58 -19.60
N HIS A 151 4.23 -2.14 -18.35
CA HIS A 151 3.61 -0.87 -17.96
C HIS A 151 4.47 0.33 -18.38
N SER A 152 3.94 1.24 -19.21
CA SER A 152 4.73 2.34 -19.81
C SER A 152 5.43 3.26 -18.81
N PHE A 153 4.85 3.47 -17.62
CA PHE A 153 5.46 4.28 -16.55
C PHE A 153 6.22 3.44 -15.50
N MET A 154 5.53 2.51 -14.82
CA MET A 154 6.10 1.73 -13.71
C MET A 154 7.27 0.81 -14.08
N LYS A 155 7.41 0.40 -15.36
CA LYS A 155 8.55 -0.43 -15.80
C LYS A 155 9.92 0.24 -15.65
N HIS A 156 9.94 1.55 -15.47
CA HIS A 156 11.16 2.34 -15.31
C HIS A 156 11.75 2.30 -13.89
N PHE A 157 11.03 1.72 -12.93
CA PHE A 157 11.47 1.60 -11.54
C PHE A 157 11.94 0.17 -11.22
N HIS A 158 12.41 -0.07 -10.00
CA HIS A 158 13.07 -1.30 -9.53
C HIS A 158 14.42 -1.58 -10.21
N LYS A 159 15.17 -2.55 -9.67
CA LYS A 159 16.45 -3.01 -10.27
C LYS A 159 16.24 -3.51 -11.70
N PRO A 160 17.19 -3.30 -12.63
CA PRO A 160 17.04 -3.69 -14.04
C PRO A 160 16.65 -5.14 -14.25
N ASP A 161 17.29 -6.07 -13.53
CA ASP A 161 17.11 -7.52 -13.71
C ASP A 161 15.98 -8.13 -12.85
N ASP A 162 15.34 -7.31 -12.03
CA ASP A 162 14.18 -7.73 -11.23
C ASP A 162 12.90 -7.57 -12.06
N GLU A 163 11.98 -8.53 -11.92
CA GLU A 163 10.59 -8.39 -12.37
C GLU A 163 10.00 -7.07 -11.85
N LYS A 164 9.43 -6.28 -12.77
CA LYS A 164 8.81 -5.00 -12.42
C LYS A 164 7.47 -5.26 -11.77
N ARG A 165 7.22 -4.56 -10.66
CA ARG A 165 5.95 -4.62 -9.93
C ARG A 165 5.39 -3.22 -9.75
N SER A 166 4.07 -3.09 -9.87
CA SER A 166 3.34 -1.89 -9.44
C SER A 166 2.50 -2.24 -8.23
N ILE A 167 2.28 -1.25 -7.36
CA ILE A 167 1.12 -1.28 -6.47
C ILE A 167 -0.16 -1.13 -7.30
N ILE A 168 -1.28 -1.55 -6.73
CA ILE A 168 -2.60 -1.27 -7.30
C ILE A 168 -3.13 0.01 -6.67
N VAL A 169 -3.47 0.99 -7.51
CA VAL A 169 -4.19 2.19 -7.09
C VAL A 169 -5.68 1.92 -7.28
N ILE A 170 -6.47 2.02 -6.21
CA ILE A 170 -7.92 1.92 -6.29
C ILE A 170 -8.50 3.31 -6.61
N PRO A 171 -9.17 3.49 -7.77
CA PRO A 171 -9.82 4.75 -8.12
C PRO A 171 -10.91 5.14 -7.12
N ASP A 172 -11.14 6.45 -6.98
CA ASP A 172 -12.06 7.01 -5.98
C ASP A 172 -13.46 6.38 -6.01
N HIS A 173 -13.99 6.17 -7.21
CA HIS A 173 -15.33 5.59 -7.42
C HIS A 173 -15.41 4.07 -7.14
N LEU A 174 -14.27 3.38 -7.01
CA LEU A 174 -14.20 1.94 -6.73
C LEU A 174 -13.76 1.61 -5.30
N ARG A 175 -13.45 2.62 -4.48
CA ARG A 175 -12.96 2.42 -3.11
C ARG A 175 -13.93 1.63 -2.24
N ASN A 176 -15.22 1.98 -2.30
CA ASN A 176 -16.24 1.29 -1.52
C ASN A 176 -16.44 -0.15 -2.01
N ASP A 177 -16.44 -0.36 -3.32
CA ASP A 177 -16.59 -1.69 -3.90
C ASP A 177 -15.41 -2.58 -3.53
N TRP A 178 -14.18 -2.07 -3.60
CA TRP A 178 -12.97 -2.77 -3.16
C TRP A 178 -13.05 -3.23 -1.71
N LEU A 179 -13.44 -2.33 -0.79
CA LEU A 179 -13.52 -2.62 0.64
C LEU A 179 -14.61 -3.64 1.00
N ASN A 180 -15.58 -3.88 0.12
CA ASN A 180 -16.73 -4.75 0.40
C ASN A 180 -16.86 -5.92 -0.60
N CYS A 181 -15.93 -6.06 -1.56
CA CYS A 181 -15.95 -7.13 -2.55
C CYS A 181 -15.59 -8.49 -1.94
N LYS A 182 -15.88 -9.56 -2.68
CA LYS A 182 -15.35 -10.89 -2.39
C LYS A 182 -14.01 -11.08 -3.06
N HIS A 183 -13.18 -11.94 -2.49
CA HIS A 183 -11.88 -12.29 -3.09
C HIS A 183 -12.00 -12.94 -4.47
N THR A 184 -13.17 -13.49 -4.81
CA THR A 184 -13.50 -13.96 -6.16
C THR A 184 -13.63 -12.83 -7.18
N ASP A 185 -14.01 -11.64 -6.72
CA ASP A 185 -14.27 -10.45 -7.54
C ASP A 185 -13.07 -9.49 -7.51
N ALA A 186 -12.19 -9.63 -6.52
CA ALA A 186 -10.97 -8.84 -6.36
C ALA A 186 -10.08 -8.72 -7.64
N PRO A 187 -9.99 -9.72 -8.54
CA PRO A 187 -9.29 -9.57 -9.80
C PRO A 187 -9.78 -8.40 -10.69
N ASP A 188 -11.04 -7.99 -10.57
CA ASP A 188 -11.59 -6.84 -11.31
C ASP A 188 -10.96 -5.50 -10.88
N PHE A 189 -10.28 -5.49 -9.73
CA PHE A 189 -9.56 -4.34 -9.18
C PHE A 189 -8.05 -4.39 -9.45
N PHE A 190 -7.55 -5.38 -10.20
CA PHE A 190 -6.11 -5.47 -10.54
C PHE A 190 -5.76 -4.51 -11.67
N LEU A 191 -5.84 -3.22 -11.36
CA LEU A 191 -5.70 -2.12 -12.29
C LEU A 191 -4.25 -1.66 -12.41
N ASP A 192 -3.81 -1.43 -13.65
CA ASP A 192 -2.57 -0.71 -13.92
C ASP A 192 -2.65 0.74 -13.42
N MET A 193 -1.50 1.29 -13.03
CA MET A 193 -1.43 2.70 -12.61
C MET A 193 -1.75 3.63 -13.80
N PRO A 194 -2.72 4.55 -13.68
CA PRO A 194 -3.10 5.42 -14.79
C PRO A 194 -1.95 6.32 -15.27
N LEU A 195 -1.58 6.21 -16.55
CA LEU A 195 -0.40 6.91 -17.11
C LEU A 195 -0.49 8.44 -17.05
N ASN A 196 -1.70 9.00 -17.13
CA ASN A 196 -1.90 10.45 -17.22
C ASN A 196 -2.26 11.10 -15.88
N GLU A 197 -2.37 10.32 -14.80
CA GLU A 197 -2.70 10.84 -13.47
C GLU A 197 -1.48 10.94 -12.56
N PHE A 198 -0.42 10.19 -12.84
CA PHE A 198 0.75 10.09 -11.99
C PHE A 198 1.98 10.71 -12.65
N THR A 199 2.88 11.24 -11.81
CA THR A 199 4.20 11.69 -12.21
C THR A 199 5.22 11.27 -11.15
N SER A 200 6.50 11.53 -11.40
CA SER A 200 7.56 11.24 -10.45
C SER A 200 8.63 12.32 -10.40
N LEU A 201 9.17 12.57 -9.22
CA LEU A 201 10.34 13.41 -8.99
C LEU A 201 11.35 12.69 -8.09
N PRO A 202 12.65 13.02 -8.17
CA PRO A 202 13.61 12.57 -7.17
C PRO A 202 13.11 12.88 -5.75
N LYS A 203 13.20 11.91 -4.83
CA LYS A 203 12.71 12.06 -3.43
C LYS A 203 13.30 13.29 -2.73
N ALA A 204 14.54 13.63 -3.05
CA ALA A 204 15.20 14.83 -2.53
C ALA A 204 14.56 16.16 -2.98
N GLU A 205 13.95 16.20 -4.18
CA GLU A 205 13.28 17.39 -4.71
C GLU A 205 11.87 17.57 -4.13
N MET A 206 11.16 16.46 -3.90
CA MET A 206 9.86 16.48 -3.21
C MET A 206 9.92 17.02 -1.78
N ASN A 207 11.08 16.93 -1.13
CA ASN A 207 11.28 17.49 0.20
C ASN A 207 11.60 18.99 0.16
N LYS A 208 12.13 19.50 -0.96
CA LYS A 208 12.48 20.92 -1.11
C LYS A 208 11.27 21.81 -1.43
N SER A 209 10.28 21.31 -2.17
CA SER A 209 9.05 22.07 -2.50
C SER A 209 8.15 22.37 -1.29
N LYS A 210 8.52 21.90 -0.08
CA LYS A 210 7.80 22.18 1.17
C LYS A 210 8.35 23.38 1.94
N ASN A 211 9.53 23.88 1.56
CA ASN A 211 10.23 24.99 2.23
C ASN A 211 10.25 26.27 1.37
N SER A 212 9.36 26.38 0.39
CA SER A 212 9.19 27.53 -0.51
C SER A 212 7.71 27.88 -0.55
#